data_AF-A0A969VXR4-F1
#
_entry.id   AF-A0A969VXR4-F1
#
_cell.length_a   1.000
_cell.length_b   1.000
_cell.length_c   1.000
_cell.angle_alpha   90.00
_cell.angle_beta   90.00
_cell.angle_gamma   90.00
#
_symmetry.space_group_name_H-M   'P 1'
#
loop_
_entity.id
_entity.type
_entity.pdbx_description
1 polymer ?
#
loop_
_entity_poly.entity_id
_entity_poly.type
_entity_poly.pdbx_seq_one_letter_code
_entity_poly.pdbx_strand_id
1 'polypeptide(L)'
;MAAFGVLGAQATPPTPKGAVAPELKDLEQRLRKGATIREEVLERVQVANRAELILARPLSLTTSVKAAGLTEKLISSKNGERTFLRVKHAEMPETSDFFIRVFLNLPNANAQTSDKDPHYAGSYAFFGTRADHPEGHKGSHGRTEFLINISNAIERLTRKGVLGANETLSVQLVAVPAPKQRIAKPESRLRINSVEISLSRAIVELIK
;
A
#
# COMPACT_ATOMS: atom_id res chain seq x y z
N MET A 1 -9.61 12.51 82.49
CA MET A 1 -8.90 13.27 81.43
C MET A 1 -8.60 12.28 80.33
N ALA A 2 -9.40 12.25 79.25
CA ALA A 2 -9.20 13.00 77.99
C ALA A 2 -7.95 12.49 77.22
N ALA A 3 -7.90 12.27 75.90
CA ALA A 3 -8.83 12.23 74.76
C ALA A 3 -7.92 11.84 73.54
N PHE A 4 -8.34 10.92 72.67
CA PHE A 4 -8.58 11.10 71.21
C PHE A 4 -7.42 11.14 70.19
N GLY A 5 -7.66 10.44 69.05
CA GLY A 5 -7.06 10.61 67.71
C GLY A 5 -6.23 9.39 67.25
N VAL A 6 -6.70 8.40 66.47
CA VAL A 6 -7.37 8.30 65.14
C VAL A 6 -6.57 8.86 63.96
N LEU A 7 -6.11 7.96 63.06
CA LEU A 7 -6.08 8.03 61.57
C LEU A 7 -5.18 6.86 61.09
N GLY A 8 -5.47 6.01 60.12
CA GLY A 8 -6.59 5.77 59.22
C GLY A 8 -6.11 4.61 58.33
N ALA A 9 -6.78 3.46 58.39
CA ALA A 9 -6.45 2.31 57.55
C ALA A 9 -6.70 2.68 56.08
N GLN A 10 -5.70 2.46 55.22
CA GLN A 10 -5.85 2.63 53.78
C GLN A 10 -6.93 1.67 53.27
N ALA A 11 -7.97 2.21 52.64
CA ALA A 11 -8.95 1.42 51.93
C ALA A 11 -8.27 0.84 50.67
N THR A 12 -8.08 -0.48 50.65
CA THR A 12 -7.81 -1.22 49.42
C THR A 12 -8.98 -1.03 48.44
N PRO A 13 -8.72 -0.78 47.15
CA PRO A 13 -9.79 -0.69 46.16
C PRO A 13 -10.50 -2.05 46.05
N PRO A 14 -11.84 -2.08 45.91
CA PRO A 14 -12.56 -3.33 45.74
C PRO A 14 -12.15 -3.97 44.42
N THR A 15 -11.64 -5.20 44.50
CA THR A 15 -11.44 -6.06 43.34
C THR A 15 -12.81 -6.38 42.74
N PRO A 16 -13.07 -6.13 41.44
CA PRO A 16 -14.36 -6.45 40.84
C PRO A 16 -14.49 -7.98 40.73
N LYS A 17 -15.19 -8.59 41.67
CA LYS A 17 -15.69 -9.97 41.60
C LYS A 17 -17.03 -9.98 40.86
N GLY A 18 -17.10 -10.67 39.73
CA GLY A 18 -18.29 -11.48 39.42
C GLY A 18 -19.24 -11.05 38.29
N ALA A 19 -18.76 -10.48 37.18
CA ALA A 19 -19.60 -10.28 35.97
C ALA A 19 -18.95 -10.78 34.66
N VAL A 20 -17.94 -11.65 34.73
CA VAL A 20 -16.98 -11.85 33.63
C VAL A 20 -17.35 -13.02 32.68
N ALA A 21 -18.13 -14.01 33.12
CA ALA A 21 -18.34 -15.25 32.37
C ALA A 21 -19.24 -15.17 31.12
N PRO A 22 -20.42 -14.51 31.14
CA PRO A 22 -21.27 -14.43 29.95
C PRO A 22 -20.72 -13.47 28.90
N GLU A 23 -20.10 -12.35 29.32
CA GLU A 23 -19.44 -11.39 28.41
C GLU A 23 -18.23 -11.99 27.70
N LEU A 24 -17.43 -12.83 28.38
CA LEU A 24 -16.34 -13.56 27.73
C LEU A 24 -16.81 -14.60 26.73
N LYS A 25 -17.90 -15.32 27.02
CA LYS A 25 -18.46 -16.30 26.08
C LYS A 25 -19.00 -15.62 24.82
N ASP A 26 -19.68 -14.48 24.97
CA ASP A 26 -20.16 -13.69 23.84
C ASP A 26 -19.00 -13.11 23.02
N LEU A 27 -17.97 -12.58 23.68
CA LEU A 27 -16.76 -12.10 23.03
C LEU A 27 -16.02 -13.22 22.28
N GLU A 28 -15.87 -14.40 22.89
CA GLU A 28 -15.24 -15.56 22.26
C GLU A 28 -16.03 -16.03 21.03
N GLN A 29 -17.36 -16.08 21.11
CA GLN A 29 -18.21 -16.40 19.96
C GLN A 29 -18.06 -15.37 18.84
N ARG A 30 -18.01 -14.07 19.16
CA ARG A 30 -17.81 -13.00 18.18
C ARG A 30 -16.43 -13.06 17.52
N LEU A 31 -15.38 -13.36 18.28
CA LEU A 31 -14.03 -13.54 17.73
C LEU A 31 -13.95 -14.79 16.83
N ARG A 32 -14.61 -15.89 17.21
CA ARG A 32 -14.68 -17.12 16.38
C ARG A 32 -15.48 -16.94 15.09
N LYS A 33 -16.59 -16.18 15.14
CA LYS A 33 -17.37 -15.83 13.94
C LYS A 33 -16.59 -14.92 12.99
N GLY A 34 -15.69 -14.11 13.53
CA GLY A 34 -14.84 -13.21 12.77
C GLY A 34 -15.51 -11.88 12.45
N ALA A 35 -14.88 -11.11 11.55
CA ALA A 35 -15.35 -9.80 11.13
C ALA A 35 -15.38 -9.71 9.60
N THR A 36 -16.37 -9.00 9.08
CA THR A 36 -16.34 -8.57 7.68
C THR A 36 -15.47 -7.33 7.60
N ILE A 37 -14.41 -7.39 6.80
CA ILE A 37 -13.55 -6.24 6.51
C ILE A 37 -13.89 -5.75 5.11
N ARG A 38 -14.24 -4.47 4.99
CA ARG A 38 -14.47 -3.80 3.70
C ARG A 38 -13.56 -2.60 3.56
N GLU A 39 -13.09 -2.37 2.35
CA GLU A 39 -12.36 -1.15 2.00
C GLU A 39 -13.36 -0.10 1.52
N GLU A 40 -13.40 1.05 2.20
CA GLU A 40 -14.11 2.23 1.71
C GLU A 40 -13.09 3.19 1.08
N VAL A 41 -13.28 3.49 -0.21
CA VAL A 41 -12.43 4.43 -0.94
C VAL A 41 -12.99 5.84 -0.74
N LEU A 42 -12.25 6.66 0.00
CA LEU A 42 -12.61 8.04 0.32
C LEU A 42 -12.31 8.98 -0.84
N GLU A 43 -11.20 8.75 -1.53
CA GLU A 43 -10.78 9.55 -2.67
C GLU A 43 -10.00 8.71 -3.68
N ARG A 44 -10.13 9.06 -4.95
CA ARG A 44 -9.39 8.44 -6.04
C ARG A 44 -8.98 9.48 -7.06
N VAL A 45 -7.71 9.44 -7.44
CA VAL A 45 -7.13 10.31 -8.46
C VAL A 45 -6.49 9.46 -9.53
N GLN A 46 -6.84 9.77 -10.78
CA GLN A 46 -6.23 9.16 -11.95
C GLN A 46 -4.85 9.79 -12.18
N VAL A 47 -3.80 8.96 -12.17
CA VAL A 47 -2.42 9.40 -12.47
C VAL A 47 -2.18 9.34 -13.97
N ALA A 48 -2.55 8.23 -14.62
CA ALA A 48 -2.39 8.03 -16.05
C ALA A 48 -3.51 7.15 -16.61
N ASN A 49 -4.05 7.54 -17.77
CA ASN A 49 -4.96 6.73 -18.57
C ASN A 49 -4.17 6.16 -19.75
N ARG A 50 -3.90 4.86 -19.71
CA ARG A 50 -3.01 4.14 -20.62
C ARG A 50 -1.57 4.67 -20.57
N ALA A 51 -0.66 3.81 -20.14
CA ALA A 51 0.76 4.09 -20.17
C ALA A 51 1.52 2.90 -20.71
N GLU A 52 2.69 3.16 -21.28
CA GLU A 52 3.55 2.13 -21.81
C GLU A 52 4.92 2.22 -21.14
N LEU A 53 5.33 1.12 -20.52
CA LEU A 53 6.66 0.99 -19.92
C LEU A 53 7.51 0.10 -20.83
N ILE A 54 8.64 0.62 -21.30
CA ILE A 54 9.68 -0.18 -21.94
C ILE A 54 10.56 -0.73 -20.83
N LEU A 55 10.78 -2.05 -20.75
CA LEU A 55 11.45 -2.67 -19.60
C LEU A 55 12.89 -2.16 -19.36
N ALA A 56 13.56 -1.62 -20.38
CA ALA A 56 14.89 -1.01 -20.25
C ALA A 56 14.89 0.44 -19.76
N ARG A 57 13.73 1.10 -19.66
CA ARG A 57 13.65 2.53 -19.37
C ARG A 57 12.67 2.81 -18.23
N PRO A 58 13.01 3.69 -17.28
CA PRO A 58 12.05 4.10 -16.28
C PRO A 58 10.89 4.87 -16.93
N LEU A 59 9.68 4.67 -16.42
CA LEU A 59 8.49 5.44 -16.79
C LEU A 59 8.19 6.41 -15.66
N SER A 60 8.22 7.71 -15.96
CA SER A 60 7.80 8.76 -15.04
C SER A 60 6.38 9.17 -15.33
N LEU A 61 5.51 9.04 -14.33
CA LEU A 61 4.12 9.46 -14.38
C LEU A 61 3.91 10.56 -13.35
N THR A 62 3.30 11.66 -13.77
CA THR A 62 3.03 12.79 -12.88
C THR A 62 1.53 12.97 -12.79
N THR A 63 1.02 13.18 -11.58
CA THR A 63 -0.40 13.52 -11.39
C THR A 63 -0.67 14.91 -11.99
N SER A 64 -1.57 15.01 -12.99
CA SER A 64 -1.78 16.29 -13.70
C SER A 64 -2.89 17.17 -13.11
N VAL A 65 -3.72 16.66 -12.20
CA VAL A 65 -4.95 17.35 -11.81
C VAL A 65 -5.00 17.57 -10.30
N LYS A 66 -4.90 18.84 -9.88
CA LYS A 66 -5.23 19.28 -8.51
C LYS A 66 -4.50 18.54 -7.37
N ALA A 67 -3.30 18.03 -7.64
CA ALA A 67 -2.47 17.33 -6.67
C ALA A 67 -2.18 18.15 -5.40
N ALA A 68 -2.23 19.49 -5.48
CA ALA A 68 -2.09 20.37 -4.31
C ALA A 68 -3.12 20.09 -3.20
N GLY A 69 -4.34 19.62 -3.52
CA GLY A 69 -5.31 19.19 -2.49
C GLY A 69 -5.19 17.72 -2.12
N LEU A 70 -4.72 16.87 -3.05
CA LEU A 70 -4.51 15.45 -2.78
C LEU A 70 -3.35 15.27 -1.81
N THR A 71 -2.18 15.84 -2.10
CA THR A 71 -0.98 15.70 -1.26
C THR A 71 -1.26 16.21 0.15
N GLU A 72 -1.96 17.33 0.31
CA GLU A 72 -2.45 17.81 1.61
C GLU A 72 -3.30 16.77 2.35
N LYS A 73 -4.28 16.15 1.68
CA LYS A 73 -5.13 15.11 2.30
C LYS A 73 -4.38 13.81 2.59
N LEU A 74 -3.43 13.43 1.74
CA LEU A 74 -2.60 12.25 1.98
C LEU A 74 -1.69 12.47 3.19
N ILE A 75 -1.12 13.66 3.33
CA ILE A 75 -0.31 14.08 4.49
C ILE A 75 -1.16 14.20 5.75
N SER A 76 -2.37 14.74 5.63
CA SER A 76 -3.31 14.96 6.75
C SER A 76 -4.21 13.76 7.03
N SER A 77 -3.90 12.60 6.44
CA SER A 77 -4.72 11.40 6.58
C SER A 77 -4.80 10.94 8.04
N LYS A 78 -5.99 10.49 8.44
CA LYS A 78 -6.27 10.15 9.84
C LYS A 78 -5.83 8.72 10.17
N ASN A 79 -5.74 8.42 11.48
CA ASN A 79 -5.49 7.07 11.94
C ASN A 79 -6.50 6.07 11.34
N GLY A 80 -5.98 5.05 10.65
CA GLY A 80 -6.78 4.02 9.98
C GLY A 80 -7.00 4.24 8.47
N GLU A 81 -6.67 5.42 7.95
CA GLU A 81 -6.63 5.68 6.52
C GLU A 81 -5.32 5.19 5.90
N ARG A 82 -5.39 4.71 4.67
CA ARG A 82 -4.27 4.15 3.91
C ARG A 82 -4.33 4.65 2.47
N THR A 83 -3.16 5.00 1.96
CA THR A 83 -2.99 5.40 0.56
C THR A 83 -2.47 4.23 -0.24
N PHE A 84 -3.11 3.96 -1.38
CA PHE A 84 -2.71 2.91 -2.30
C PHE A 84 -2.44 3.47 -3.69
N LEU A 85 -1.40 2.95 -4.33
CA LEU A 85 -1.20 3.02 -5.77
C LEU A 85 -1.78 1.75 -6.40
N ARG A 86 -2.72 1.89 -7.32
CA ARG A 86 -3.31 0.80 -8.09
C ARG A 86 -2.81 0.87 -9.53
N VAL A 87 -2.31 -0.26 -10.03
CA VAL A 87 -1.87 -0.42 -11.43
C VAL A 87 -2.74 -1.50 -12.07
N LYS A 88 -3.55 -1.13 -13.06
CA LYS A 88 -4.41 -2.08 -13.81
C LYS A 88 -3.77 -2.45 -15.12
N HIS A 89 -3.80 -3.73 -15.48
CA HIS A 89 -3.04 -4.26 -16.60
C HIS A 89 -3.88 -4.96 -17.69
N ALA A 90 -3.44 -4.86 -18.95
CA ALA A 90 -4.07 -5.53 -20.09
C ALA A 90 -3.25 -6.69 -20.67
N GLU A 91 -1.91 -6.61 -20.76
CA GLU A 91 -1.11 -7.59 -21.52
C GLU A 91 0.31 -7.72 -20.94
N MET A 92 0.65 -8.90 -20.41
CA MET A 92 1.97 -9.20 -19.86
C MET A 92 2.96 -9.48 -21.01
N PRO A 93 4.15 -8.84 -21.05
CA PRO A 93 5.13 -9.11 -22.10
C PRO A 93 5.75 -10.50 -21.93
N GLU A 94 5.90 -11.24 -23.03
CA GLU A 94 6.61 -12.53 -23.08
C GLU A 94 8.14 -12.31 -23.01
N THR A 95 8.69 -12.28 -21.79
CA THR A 95 10.09 -11.98 -21.47
C THR A 95 10.59 -12.79 -20.27
N SER A 96 11.65 -12.36 -19.56
CA SER A 96 12.11 -13.00 -18.31
C SER A 96 11.34 -12.49 -17.09
N ASP A 97 11.53 -13.09 -15.91
CA ASP A 97 10.90 -12.61 -14.69
C ASP A 97 11.50 -11.25 -14.29
N PHE A 98 10.64 -10.31 -13.91
CA PHE A 98 11.06 -8.97 -13.52
C PHE A 98 10.16 -8.39 -12.43
N PHE A 99 10.71 -7.42 -11.70
CA PHE A 99 9.98 -6.59 -10.75
C PHE A 99 9.76 -5.21 -11.35
N ILE A 100 8.64 -4.58 -11.02
CA ILE A 100 8.48 -3.15 -11.14
C ILE A 100 8.66 -2.54 -9.75
N ARG A 101 9.71 -1.75 -9.58
CA ARG A 101 9.90 -0.90 -8.40
C ARG A 101 9.16 0.43 -8.60
N VAL A 102 8.51 0.88 -7.54
CA VAL A 102 7.75 2.13 -7.50
C VAL A 102 8.51 3.12 -6.63
N PHE A 103 8.81 4.29 -7.20
CA PHE A 103 9.39 5.42 -6.48
C PHE A 103 8.44 6.62 -6.53
N LEU A 104 8.40 7.43 -5.47
CA LEU A 104 7.62 8.66 -5.41
C LEU A 104 8.55 9.87 -5.46
N ASN A 105 8.25 10.88 -6.26
CA ASN A 105 9.03 12.14 -6.32
C ASN A 105 10.53 11.93 -6.57
N LEU A 106 10.90 10.94 -7.40
CA LEU A 106 12.28 10.66 -7.78
C LEU A 106 12.39 10.46 -9.30
N PRO A 107 12.34 11.54 -10.11
CA PRO A 107 12.25 11.47 -11.57
C PRO A 107 13.45 10.79 -12.25
N ASN A 108 14.59 10.70 -11.57
CA ASN A 108 15.82 10.06 -12.04
C ASN A 108 16.00 8.62 -11.52
N ALA A 109 14.98 8.04 -10.89
CA ALA A 109 15.00 6.64 -10.47
C ALA A 109 15.27 5.70 -11.66
N ASN A 110 16.14 4.73 -11.46
CA ASN A 110 16.53 3.76 -12.48
C ASN A 110 16.82 2.39 -11.83
N ALA A 111 17.22 1.41 -12.64
CA ALA A 111 17.40 0.03 -12.17
C ALA A 111 18.44 -0.13 -11.04
N GLN A 112 19.38 0.82 -10.92
CA GLN A 112 20.39 0.85 -9.86
C GLN A 112 19.93 1.59 -8.61
N THR A 113 18.78 2.29 -8.65
CA THR A 113 18.22 2.94 -7.47
C THR A 113 17.84 1.87 -6.44
N SER A 114 18.36 2.04 -5.23
CA SER A 114 18.18 1.09 -4.12
C SER A 114 16.72 1.01 -3.66
N ASP A 115 16.28 -0.16 -3.23
CA ASP A 115 15.01 -0.36 -2.52
C ASP A 115 15.04 0.19 -1.08
N LYS A 116 16.22 0.63 -0.59
CA LYS A 116 16.38 1.35 0.68
C LYS A 116 16.26 2.86 0.53
N ASP A 117 16.11 3.36 -0.70
CA ASP A 117 15.94 4.77 -0.97
C ASP A 117 14.65 5.31 -0.30
N PRO A 118 14.66 6.50 0.33
CA PRO A 118 13.48 7.09 0.95
C PRO A 118 12.28 7.27 0.00
N HIS A 119 12.50 7.32 -1.31
CA HIS A 119 11.46 7.45 -2.31
C HIS A 119 10.82 6.10 -2.68
N TYR A 120 11.41 4.97 -2.31
CA TYR A 120 10.89 3.64 -2.63
C TYR A 120 9.57 3.36 -1.89
N ALA A 121 8.51 3.10 -2.65
CA ALA A 121 7.16 2.87 -2.13
C ALA A 121 6.71 1.40 -2.18
N GLY A 122 7.46 0.54 -2.87
CA GLY A 122 7.19 -0.88 -2.97
C GLY A 122 7.49 -1.43 -4.36
N SER A 123 7.17 -2.70 -4.57
CA SER A 123 7.32 -3.35 -5.86
C SER A 123 6.31 -4.46 -6.05
N TYR A 124 6.03 -4.77 -7.31
CA TYR A 124 5.29 -5.95 -7.73
C TYR A 124 6.08 -6.69 -8.81
N ALA A 125 5.74 -7.96 -9.04
CA ALA A 125 6.54 -8.83 -9.89
C ALA A 125 5.68 -9.55 -10.92
N PHE A 126 6.32 -9.88 -12.04
CA PHE A 126 5.78 -10.74 -13.08
C PHE A 126 6.66 -11.99 -13.14
N PHE A 127 6.03 -13.15 -13.07
CA PHE A 127 6.66 -14.46 -13.12
C PHE A 127 6.08 -15.28 -14.26
N GLY A 128 6.86 -16.21 -14.81
CA GLY A 128 6.37 -17.13 -15.84
C GLY A 128 6.12 -16.45 -17.20
N THR A 129 6.85 -15.36 -17.47
CA THR A 129 6.81 -14.60 -18.73
C THR A 129 7.55 -15.29 -19.88
N ARG A 130 8.21 -16.44 -19.62
CA ARG A 130 9.02 -17.21 -20.56
C ARG A 130 8.17 -17.96 -21.60
N ALA A 131 8.63 -17.98 -22.86
CA ALA A 131 7.98 -18.69 -23.97
C ALA A 131 8.38 -20.18 -24.07
N ASP A 132 9.35 -20.61 -23.25
CA ASP A 132 10.11 -21.84 -23.36
C ASP A 132 9.63 -22.99 -22.44
N HIS A 133 8.44 -22.85 -21.83
CA HIS A 133 7.77 -23.96 -21.15
C HIS A 133 6.74 -24.65 -22.07
N PRO A 134 6.95 -25.93 -22.48
CA PRO A 134 6.03 -26.63 -23.38
C PRO A 134 4.67 -27.01 -22.78
N GLU A 135 4.45 -26.89 -21.47
CA GLU A 135 3.18 -27.27 -20.81
C GLU A 135 2.80 -26.34 -19.64
N GLY A 136 3.00 -25.03 -19.79
CA GLY A 136 2.48 -24.05 -18.84
C GLY A 136 1.07 -23.65 -19.24
N HIS A 137 0.08 -23.91 -18.40
CA HIS A 137 -1.32 -23.54 -18.58
C HIS A 137 -1.48 -22.23 -19.39
N LYS A 138 -2.29 -22.26 -20.45
CA LYS A 138 -2.95 -21.08 -21.01
C LYS A 138 -3.88 -20.50 -19.93
N GLY A 139 -3.29 -20.00 -18.85
CA GLY A 139 -3.97 -19.25 -17.84
C GLY A 139 -4.60 -18.08 -18.55
N SER A 140 -5.93 -18.02 -18.49
CA SER A 140 -6.74 -16.85 -18.84
C SER A 140 -5.89 -15.59 -18.74
N HIS A 141 -5.85 -14.79 -19.81
CA HIS A 141 -5.25 -13.44 -19.83
C HIS A 141 -5.99 -12.53 -18.84
N GLY A 142 -5.94 -12.88 -17.57
CA GLY A 142 -6.61 -12.26 -16.47
C GLY A 142 -5.96 -10.92 -16.27
N ARG A 143 -6.75 -9.87 -16.46
CA ARG A 143 -6.38 -8.49 -16.12
C ARG A 143 -5.76 -8.50 -14.74
N THR A 144 -4.44 -8.35 -14.68
CA THR A 144 -3.73 -8.34 -13.41
C THR A 144 -3.84 -6.94 -12.84
N GLU A 145 -4.31 -6.84 -11.60
CA GLU A 145 -4.31 -5.59 -10.86
C GLU A 145 -3.31 -5.71 -9.72
N PHE A 146 -2.47 -4.70 -9.57
CA PHE A 146 -1.54 -4.59 -8.45
C PHE A 146 -1.96 -3.43 -7.55
N LEU A 147 -1.92 -3.65 -6.24
CA LEU A 147 -2.21 -2.66 -5.23
C LEU A 147 -0.99 -2.53 -4.31
N ILE A 148 -0.44 -1.32 -4.23
CA ILE A 148 0.77 -1.03 -3.46
C ILE A 148 0.40 -0.01 -2.39
N ASN A 149 0.63 -0.33 -1.11
CA ASN A 149 0.45 0.63 -0.03
C ASN A 149 1.60 1.64 -0.03
N ILE A 150 1.30 2.90 -0.33
CA ILE A 150 2.30 3.97 -0.45
C ILE A 150 2.31 4.91 0.78
N SER A 151 1.47 4.65 1.79
CA SER A 151 1.30 5.51 2.98
C SER A 151 2.64 5.80 3.68
N ASN A 152 3.43 4.75 3.94
CA ASN A 152 4.70 4.88 4.66
C ASN A 152 5.74 5.66 3.86
N ALA A 153 5.69 5.58 2.52
CA ALA A 153 6.59 6.34 1.67
C ALA A 153 6.24 7.83 1.68
N ILE A 154 4.95 8.17 1.57
CA ILE A 154 4.45 9.55 1.71
C ILE A 154 4.86 10.12 3.07
N GLU A 155 4.55 9.43 4.16
CA GLU A 155 4.89 9.87 5.52
C GLU A 155 6.41 10.11 5.67
N ARG A 156 7.23 9.21 5.12
CA ARG A 156 8.70 9.33 5.14
C ARG A 156 9.19 10.53 4.32
N LEU A 157 8.64 10.78 3.14
CA LEU A 157 9.02 11.92 2.30
C LEU A 157 8.58 13.26 2.92
N THR A 158 7.39 13.30 3.52
CA THR A 158 6.89 14.48 4.23
C THR A 158 7.72 14.80 5.46
N ARG A 159 8.08 13.81 6.30
CA ARG A 159 8.98 14.01 7.44
C ARG A 159 10.36 14.54 7.04
N LYS A 160 10.81 14.24 5.82
CA LYS A 160 12.09 14.72 5.28
C LYS A 160 11.98 16.07 4.56
N GLY A 161 10.78 16.68 4.49
CA GLY A 161 10.55 17.93 3.77
C GLY A 161 10.65 17.81 2.25
N VAL A 162 10.60 16.58 1.71
CA VAL A 162 10.70 16.28 0.26
C VAL A 162 9.34 16.26 -0.43
N LEU A 163 8.28 16.06 0.35
CA LEU A 163 6.89 16.11 -0.12
C LEU A 163 6.07 17.05 0.77
N GLY A 164 5.78 18.24 0.25
CA GLY A 164 4.94 19.25 0.88
C GLY A 164 3.47 19.19 0.45
N ALA A 165 2.57 19.80 1.24
CA ALA A 165 1.12 19.80 0.97
C ALA A 165 0.75 20.32 -0.43
N ASN A 166 1.47 21.32 -0.94
CA ASN A 166 1.20 21.94 -2.25
C ASN A 166 2.03 21.33 -3.40
N GLU A 167 2.80 20.28 -3.13
CA GLU A 167 3.65 19.68 -4.14
C GLU A 167 2.92 18.63 -4.96
N THR A 168 3.34 18.51 -6.23
CA THR A 168 2.81 17.47 -7.10
C THR A 168 3.44 16.13 -6.75
N LEU A 169 2.59 15.12 -6.53
CA LEU A 169 3.03 13.75 -6.37
C LEU A 169 3.35 13.16 -7.76
N SER A 170 4.56 12.67 -7.93
CA SER A 170 4.99 11.92 -9.13
C SER A 170 5.34 10.50 -8.76
N VAL A 171 5.12 9.58 -9.70
CA VAL A 171 5.31 8.14 -9.55
C VAL A 171 6.24 7.67 -10.65
N GLN A 172 7.36 7.06 -10.28
CA GLN A 172 8.30 6.45 -11.20
C GLN A 172 8.21 4.94 -11.10
N LEU A 173 7.94 4.30 -12.25
CA LEU A 173 7.89 2.84 -12.40
C LEU A 173 9.18 2.39 -13.08
N VAL A 174 9.92 1.52 -12.42
CA VAL A 174 11.23 1.05 -12.88
C VAL A 174 11.22 -0.47 -12.96
N ALA A 175 11.38 -1.02 -14.16
CA ALA A 175 11.59 -2.44 -14.33
C ALA A 175 13.02 -2.84 -13.90
N VAL A 176 13.12 -3.90 -13.11
CA VAL A 176 14.39 -4.50 -12.68
C VAL A 176 14.32 -6.02 -12.84
N PRO A 177 15.40 -6.67 -13.32
CA PRO A 177 15.41 -8.12 -13.48
C PRO A 177 15.30 -8.82 -12.12
N ALA A 178 14.72 -10.02 -12.11
CA ALA A 178 14.77 -10.87 -10.93
C ALA A 178 16.22 -11.25 -10.55
N PRO A 179 16.50 -11.57 -9.27
CA PRO A 179 17.84 -11.95 -8.83
C PRO A 179 18.42 -13.06 -9.71
N LYS A 180 19.69 -12.88 -10.12
CA LYS A 180 20.43 -13.80 -11.02
C LYS A 180 19.84 -13.95 -12.43
N GLN A 181 18.86 -13.13 -12.82
CA GLN A 181 18.31 -13.10 -14.18
C GLN A 181 18.73 -11.81 -14.91
N ARG A 182 18.57 -11.82 -16.23
CA ARG A 182 18.59 -10.62 -17.09
C ARG A 182 17.24 -10.53 -17.80
N ILE A 183 16.82 -9.32 -18.15
CA ILE A 183 15.63 -9.14 -18.99
C ILE A 183 16.02 -9.58 -20.40
N ALA A 184 15.47 -10.70 -20.90
CA ALA A 184 15.83 -11.25 -22.20
C ALA A 184 15.48 -10.30 -23.37
N LYS A 185 14.35 -9.59 -23.27
CA LYS A 185 13.87 -8.63 -24.26
C LYS A 185 13.69 -7.24 -23.62
N PRO A 186 14.79 -6.47 -23.42
CA PRO A 186 14.76 -5.17 -22.73
C PRO A 186 13.83 -4.14 -23.38
N GLU A 187 13.61 -4.25 -24.68
CA GLU A 187 12.72 -3.42 -25.49
C GLU A 187 11.23 -3.82 -25.40
N SER A 188 10.91 -4.91 -24.70
CA SER A 188 9.53 -5.35 -24.49
C SER A 188 8.70 -4.28 -23.79
N ARG A 189 7.43 -4.22 -24.16
CA ARG A 189 6.49 -3.18 -23.71
C ARG A 189 5.48 -3.77 -22.75
N LEU A 190 5.40 -3.19 -21.57
CA LEU A 190 4.38 -3.46 -20.57
C LEU A 190 3.27 -2.40 -20.73
N ARG A 191 2.09 -2.82 -21.20
CA ARG A 191 0.93 -1.95 -21.43
C ARG A 191 0.05 -1.80 -20.19
N ILE A 192 0.17 -0.66 -19.51
CA ILE A 192 -0.58 -0.34 -18.31
C ILE A 192 -1.88 0.33 -18.73
N ASN A 193 -3.03 -0.19 -18.29
CA ASN A 193 -4.33 0.39 -18.62
C ASN A 193 -4.61 1.65 -17.83
N SER A 194 -4.37 1.60 -16.53
CA SER A 194 -4.60 2.73 -15.64
C SER A 194 -3.63 2.69 -14.47
N VAL A 195 -3.23 3.87 -14.02
CA VAL A 195 -2.54 4.08 -12.76
C VAL A 195 -3.37 5.05 -11.92
N GLU A 196 -3.76 4.61 -10.74
CA GLU A 196 -4.67 5.32 -9.84
C GLU A 196 -4.02 5.43 -8.45
N ILE A 197 -4.23 6.56 -7.78
CA ILE A 197 -3.93 6.70 -6.35
C ILE A 197 -5.26 6.81 -5.62
N SER A 198 -5.43 6.07 -4.53
CA SER A 198 -6.62 6.14 -3.70
C SER A 198 -6.29 6.30 -2.22
N LEU A 199 -7.09 7.09 -1.53
CA LEU A 199 -7.15 7.13 -0.07
C LEU A 199 -8.33 6.26 0.36
N SER A 200 -8.07 5.29 1.21
CA SER A 200 -9.07 4.33 1.65
C SER A 200 -9.01 4.14 3.16
N ARG A 201 -10.10 3.68 3.77
CA ARG A 201 -10.12 3.19 5.15
C ARG A 201 -10.74 1.81 5.24
N ALA A 202 -10.33 1.04 6.24
CA ALA A 202 -10.95 -0.25 6.54
C ALA A 202 -12.17 -0.05 7.44
N ILE A 203 -13.31 -0.61 7.05
CA ILE A 203 -14.48 -0.77 7.89
C ILE A 203 -14.49 -2.22 8.40
N VAL A 204 -14.55 -2.37 9.72
CA VAL A 204 -14.60 -3.68 10.39
C VAL A 204 -15.96 -3.84 11.04
N GLU A 205 -16.77 -4.75 10.50
CA GLU A 205 -18.08 -5.11 11.04
C GLU A 205 -18.01 -6.49 11.69
N LEU A 206 -18.23 -6.56 13.00
CA LEU A 206 -18.28 -7.84 13.71
C LEU A 206 -19.55 -8.59 13.30
N ILE A 207 -19.39 -9.88 13.00
CA ILE A 207 -20.51 -10.74 12.62
C ILE A 207 -21.33 -11.01 13.89
N LYS A 208 -22.61 -10.62 13.86
CA LYS A 208 -23.56 -10.80 14.97
C LYS A 208 -23.92 -12.28 15.15
#